data_AF-A0A8T5FP03-F1
#
_entry.id   AF-A0A8T5FP03-F1
#
_cell.length_a   1.000
_cell.length_b   1.000
_cell.length_c   1.000
_cell.angle_alpha   90.00
_cell.angle_beta   90.00
_cell.angle_gamma   90.00
#
_symmetry.space_group_name_H-M   'P 1'
#
loop_
_entity.id
_entity.type
_entity.pdbx_description
1 polymer ?
#
loop_
_entity_poly.entity_id
_entity_poly.type
_entity_poly.pdbx_seq_one_letter_code
_entity_poly.pdbx_strand_id
1 'polypeptide(L)'
;MVRDLSIISKDDLSEDDIAKIKSYFSDMPISEILSGLKFAKNRWDAKDAGTLKVGRKSIIGNEVHSITPEQATWRLNNWKLMIKNYRKRGYSYPTISRIKKLLQEIKKKN
;
A
#
# COMPACT_ATOMS: atom_id res chain seq x y z
N MET A 1 35.02 17.23 2.46
CA MET A 1 35.07 16.03 3.32
C MET A 1 34.53 14.86 2.54
N VAL A 2 35.35 13.88 2.22
CA VAL A 2 34.87 12.60 1.68
C VAL A 2 34.26 11.83 2.86
N ARG A 3 33.06 11.31 2.69
CA ARG A 3 32.36 10.49 3.69
C ARG A 3 32.01 9.18 3.01
N ASP A 4 32.47 8.07 3.56
CA ASP A 4 32.27 6.74 2.98
C ASP A 4 31.06 6.05 3.61
N LEU A 5 30.33 5.31 2.78
CA LEU A 5 29.18 4.49 3.15
C LEU A 5 29.40 3.08 2.61
N SER A 6 29.36 2.08 3.49
CA SER A 6 29.42 0.66 3.13
C SER A 6 28.06 0.00 3.36
N ILE A 7 27.64 -0.86 2.42
CA ILE A 7 26.35 -1.55 2.47
C ILE A 7 26.60 -3.06 2.54
N ILE A 8 25.90 -3.74 3.44
CA ILE A 8 25.87 -5.20 3.54
C ILE A 8 24.47 -5.67 3.14
N SER A 9 24.38 -6.59 2.19
CA SER A 9 23.11 -7.18 1.71
C SER A 9 22.96 -8.61 2.24
N LYS A 10 21.71 -9.09 2.24
CA LYS A 10 21.39 -10.50 2.50
C LYS A 10 21.63 -11.39 1.27
N ASP A 11 21.55 -10.81 0.08
CA ASP A 11 21.74 -11.48 -1.20
C ASP A 11 23.11 -11.11 -1.78
N ASP A 12 23.64 -11.97 -2.66
CA ASP A 12 24.89 -11.70 -3.38
C ASP A 12 24.76 -10.44 -4.24
N LEU A 13 25.75 -9.56 -4.19
CA LEU A 13 25.83 -8.37 -5.04
C LEU A 13 26.59 -8.70 -6.32
N SER A 14 25.96 -8.48 -7.46
CA SER A 14 26.65 -8.47 -8.75
C SER A 14 27.30 -7.12 -9.04
N GLU A 15 28.32 -7.11 -9.91
CA GLU A 15 28.94 -5.86 -10.38
C GLU A 15 27.92 -4.94 -11.09
N ASP A 16 26.94 -5.51 -11.79
CA ASP A 16 25.85 -4.76 -12.42
C ASP A 16 24.96 -4.06 -11.40
N ASP A 17 24.68 -4.70 -10.26
CA ASP A 17 23.89 -4.09 -9.18
C ASP A 17 24.66 -2.96 -8.52
N ILE A 18 25.98 -3.13 -8.30
CA ILE A 18 26.86 -2.08 -7.78
C ILE A 18 26.87 -0.87 -8.73
N ALA A 19 27.00 -1.10 -10.03
CA ALA A 19 26.98 -0.04 -11.03
C ALA A 19 25.66 0.73 -11.04
N LYS A 20 24.52 0.02 -10.93
CA LYS A 20 23.19 0.64 -10.84
C LYS A 20 23.00 1.43 -9.56
N ILE A 21 23.43 0.90 -8.40
CA ILE A 21 23.34 1.63 -7.14
C ILE A 21 24.16 2.92 -7.23
N LYS A 22 25.37 2.87 -7.77
CA LYS A 22 26.19 4.07 -7.96
C LYS A 22 25.49 5.10 -8.85
N SER A 23 24.91 4.68 -9.98
CA SER A 23 24.24 5.60 -10.89
C SER A 23 22.94 6.19 -10.31
N TYR A 24 22.18 5.44 -9.52
CA TYR A 24 20.99 5.98 -8.85
C TYR A 24 21.32 7.05 -7.82
N PHE A 25 22.48 6.97 -7.18
CA PHE A 25 22.90 7.91 -6.14
C PHE A 25 23.69 9.11 -6.68
N SER A 26 24.24 9.06 -7.91
CA SER A 26 25.10 10.13 -8.44
C SER A 26 24.37 11.43 -8.70
N ASP A 27 23.12 11.35 -9.17
CA ASP A 27 22.40 12.50 -9.73
C ASP A 27 21.22 12.95 -8.87
N MET A 28 20.93 12.24 -7.77
CA MET A 28 19.78 12.52 -6.91
C MET A 28 20.17 13.24 -5.61
N PRO A 29 19.37 14.23 -5.15
CA PRO A 29 19.54 14.81 -3.83
C PRO A 29 19.41 13.76 -2.72
N ILE A 30 20.22 13.90 -1.66
CA ILE A 30 20.20 13.00 -0.49
C ILE A 30 18.80 12.89 0.13
N SER A 31 18.00 13.95 0.13
CA SER A 31 16.62 13.94 0.64
C SER A 31 15.71 12.97 -0.12
N GLU A 32 15.81 12.94 -1.46
CA GLU A 32 15.02 12.04 -2.31
C GLU A 32 15.47 10.58 -2.15
N ILE A 33 16.78 10.37 -2.06
CA ILE A 33 17.37 9.05 -1.78
C ILE A 33 16.83 8.51 -0.45
N LEU A 34 16.89 9.29 0.63
CA LEU A 34 16.40 8.89 1.94
C LEU A 34 14.89 8.61 1.95
N SER A 35 14.10 9.42 1.23
CA SER A 35 12.66 9.22 1.09
C SER A 35 12.34 7.90 0.40
N GLY A 36 13.00 7.61 -0.73
CA GLY A 36 12.86 6.36 -1.47
C GLY A 36 13.29 5.14 -0.65
N LEU A 37 14.44 5.21 0.02
CA LEU A 37 14.93 4.13 0.88
C LEU A 37 14.00 3.88 2.07
N LYS A 38 13.46 4.93 2.71
CA LYS A 38 12.47 4.79 3.78
C LYS A 38 11.23 4.04 3.29
N PHE A 39 10.71 4.40 2.12
CA PHE A 39 9.57 3.71 1.52
C PHE A 39 9.90 2.24 1.23
N ALA A 40 11.04 1.96 0.60
CA ALA A 40 11.48 0.60 0.29
C ALA A 40 11.64 -0.26 1.55
N LYS A 41 12.26 0.29 2.60
CA LYS A 41 12.44 -0.38 3.90
C LYS A 41 11.10 -0.70 4.57
N ASN A 42 10.19 0.27 4.65
CA ASN A 42 8.86 0.06 5.23
C ASN A 42 8.09 -1.04 4.48
N ARG A 43 8.19 -1.05 3.14
CA ARG A 43 7.57 -2.08 2.31
C ARG A 43 8.18 -3.46 2.55
N TRP A 44 9.51 -3.53 2.64
CA TRP A 44 10.22 -4.77 2.96
C TRP A 44 9.82 -5.30 4.33
N ASP A 45 9.82 -4.47 5.36
CA ASP A 45 9.47 -4.87 6.73
C ASP A 45 8.04 -5.40 6.83
N ALA A 46 7.09 -4.75 6.16
CA ALA A 46 5.73 -5.26 6.07
C ALA A 46 5.66 -6.61 5.34
N LYS A 47 6.49 -6.82 4.31
CA LYS A 47 6.55 -8.09 3.56
C LYS A 47 7.13 -9.19 4.44
N ASP A 48 8.25 -8.93 5.09
CA ASP A 48 8.97 -9.85 5.98
C ASP A 48 8.11 -10.27 7.18
N ALA A 49 7.39 -9.31 7.78
CA ALA A 49 6.42 -9.56 8.85
C ALA A 49 5.10 -10.23 8.38
N GLY A 50 4.93 -10.48 7.07
CA GLY A 50 3.70 -11.05 6.50
C GLY A 50 2.47 -10.13 6.58
N THR A 51 2.65 -8.85 6.92
CA THR A 51 1.56 -7.87 7.08
C THR A 51 1.28 -7.06 5.82
N LEU A 52 2.12 -7.17 4.79
CA LEU A 52 1.97 -6.45 3.53
C LEU A 52 0.74 -6.94 2.76
N LYS A 53 -0.37 -6.20 2.90
CA LYS A 53 -1.56 -6.39 2.07
C LYS A 53 -1.33 -5.70 0.73
N VAL A 54 -1.19 -6.48 -0.35
CA VAL A 54 -1.09 -5.96 -1.72
C VAL A 54 -2.41 -6.11 -2.49
N GLY A 55 -2.58 -5.27 -3.52
CA GLY A 55 -3.66 -5.39 -4.50
C GLY A 55 -5.06 -5.29 -3.89
N ARG A 56 -5.95 -6.20 -4.30
CA ARG A 56 -7.37 -6.18 -3.91
C ARG A 56 -7.60 -6.17 -2.40
N LYS A 57 -6.75 -6.86 -1.62
CA LYS A 57 -6.87 -6.90 -0.15
C LYS A 57 -6.56 -5.54 0.49
N SER A 58 -5.62 -4.78 -0.06
CA SER A 58 -5.31 -3.41 0.38
C SER A 58 -6.46 -2.45 0.08
N ILE A 59 -6.97 -2.49 -1.16
CA ILE A 59 -8.08 -1.65 -1.61
C ILE A 59 -9.31 -1.87 -0.71
N ILE A 60 -9.67 -3.13 -0.47
CA ILE A 60 -10.80 -3.46 0.39
C ILE A 60 -10.54 -3.00 1.82
N GLY A 61 -9.34 -3.24 2.36
CA GLY A 61 -8.95 -2.80 3.70
C GLY A 61 -9.10 -1.30 3.89
N ASN A 62 -8.59 -0.49 2.97
CA ASN A 62 -8.69 0.98 3.04
C ASN A 62 -10.15 1.48 3.04
N GLU A 63 -11.06 0.76 2.38
CA GLU A 63 -12.47 1.15 2.30
C GLU A 63 -13.28 0.79 3.55
N VAL A 64 -12.80 -0.14 4.40
CA VAL A 64 -13.59 -0.71 5.50
C VAL A 64 -12.91 -0.70 6.88
N HIS A 65 -11.59 -0.51 6.96
CA HIS A 65 -10.82 -0.72 8.20
C HIS A 65 -11.22 0.20 9.36
N SER A 66 -11.73 1.40 9.07
CA SER A 66 -12.07 2.42 10.08
C SER A 66 -13.50 2.95 9.92
N ILE A 67 -14.40 2.15 9.33
CA ILE A 67 -15.80 2.51 9.13
C ILE A 67 -16.60 2.18 10.40
N THR A 68 -17.34 3.15 10.94
CA THR A 68 -18.30 2.90 12.03
C THR A 68 -19.57 2.21 11.51
N PRO A 69 -20.34 1.53 12.37
CA PRO A 69 -21.61 0.91 11.98
C PRO A 69 -22.64 1.89 11.38
N GLU A 70 -22.68 3.15 11.83
CA GLU A 70 -23.53 4.22 11.29
C GLU A 70 -23.08 4.59 9.88
N GLN A 71 -21.78 4.77 9.67
CA GLN A 71 -21.18 5.03 8.37
C GLN A 71 -21.41 3.85 7.40
N ALA A 72 -21.30 2.62 7.89
CA ALA A 72 -21.60 1.42 7.10
C ALA A 72 -23.07 1.41 6.67
N THR A 73 -23.98 1.74 7.57
CA THR A 73 -25.42 1.84 7.30
C THR A 73 -25.71 2.91 6.25
N TRP A 74 -25.13 4.10 6.39
CA TRP A 74 -25.29 5.17 5.40
C TRP A 74 -24.79 4.76 4.01
N ARG A 75 -23.60 4.12 3.93
CA ARG A 75 -23.04 3.64 2.65
C ARG A 75 -23.91 2.56 2.00
N LEU A 76 -24.49 1.66 2.80
CA LEU A 76 -25.40 0.61 2.31
C LEU A 76 -26.74 1.19 1.83
N ASN A 77 -27.27 2.22 2.51
CA ASN A 77 -28.49 2.91 2.07
C ASN A 77 -28.25 3.71 0.77
N ASN A 78 -27.05 4.25 0.60
CA ASN A 78 -26.64 5.02 -0.58
C ASN A 78 -25.86 4.19 -1.62
N TRP A 79 -26.15 2.89 -1.73
CA TRP A 79 -25.28 1.94 -2.44
C TRP A 79 -25.07 2.25 -3.93
N LYS A 80 -26.08 2.77 -4.65
CA LYS A 80 -25.95 3.14 -6.07
C LYS A 80 -24.90 4.24 -6.27
N LEU A 81 -24.88 5.23 -5.39
CA LEU A 81 -23.87 6.29 -5.37
C LEU A 81 -22.48 5.71 -5.09
N MET A 82 -22.38 4.80 -4.13
CA MET A 82 -21.12 4.13 -3.80
C MET A 82 -20.57 3.32 -4.98
N ILE A 83 -21.41 2.57 -5.70
CA ILE A 83 -20.99 1.84 -6.92
C ILE A 83 -20.38 2.83 -7.93
N LYS A 84 -21.04 3.96 -8.22
CA LYS A 84 -20.53 4.97 -9.17
C LYS A 84 -19.15 5.49 -8.74
N ASN A 85 -18.99 5.82 -7.46
CA ASN A 85 -17.72 6.31 -6.91
C ASN A 85 -16.61 5.25 -6.99
N TYR A 86 -16.90 4.00 -6.62
CA TYR A 86 -15.94 2.90 -6.71
C TYR A 86 -15.54 2.57 -8.16
N ARG A 87 -16.49 2.63 -9.09
CA ARG A 87 -16.20 2.45 -10.53
C ARG A 87 -15.31 3.57 -11.06
N LYS A 88 -15.54 4.82 -10.65
CA LYS A 88 -14.67 5.96 -10.99
C LYS A 88 -13.24 5.79 -10.43
N ARG A 89 -13.08 5.14 -9.27
CA ARG A 89 -11.79 4.75 -8.68
C ARG A 89 -11.16 3.50 -9.33
N GLY A 90 -11.76 2.94 -10.38
CA GLY A 90 -11.23 1.78 -11.10
C GLY A 90 -11.53 0.42 -10.44
N TYR A 91 -12.40 0.36 -9.43
CA TYR A 91 -12.67 -0.91 -8.74
C TYR A 91 -13.49 -1.85 -9.61
N SER A 92 -13.06 -3.12 -9.66
CA SER A 92 -13.83 -4.17 -10.32
C SER A 92 -15.10 -4.51 -9.55
N TYR A 93 -16.17 -4.94 -10.23
CA TYR A 93 -17.40 -5.37 -9.56
C TYR A 93 -17.18 -6.47 -8.49
N PRO A 94 -16.29 -7.46 -8.67
CA PRO A 94 -15.94 -8.40 -7.61
C PRO A 94 -15.32 -7.76 -6.36
N THR A 95 -14.66 -6.61 -6.50
CA THR A 95 -14.10 -5.84 -5.37
C THR A 95 -15.21 -5.09 -4.65
N ILE A 96 -16.08 -4.40 -5.40
CA ILE A 96 -17.24 -3.68 -4.88
C ILE A 96 -18.19 -4.63 -4.11
N SER A 97 -18.41 -5.84 -4.64
CA SER A 97 -19.22 -6.88 -3.98
C SER A 97 -18.63 -7.30 -2.62
N ARG A 98 -17.32 -7.47 -2.53
CA ARG A 98 -16.64 -7.80 -1.26
C ARG A 98 -16.71 -6.65 -0.25
N ILE A 99 -16.56 -5.40 -0.70
CA ILE A 99 -16.76 -4.21 0.15
C ILE A 99 -18.18 -4.22 0.72
N LYS A 100 -19.20 -4.51 -0.10
CA LYS A 100 -20.60 -4.59 0.36
C LYS A 100 -20.78 -5.60 1.50
N LYS A 101 -20.22 -6.80 1.34
CA LYS A 101 -20.33 -7.87 2.36
C LYS A 101 -19.70 -7.43 3.68
N LEU A 102 -18.52 -6.83 3.64
CA LEU A 102 -17.84 -6.35 4.85
C LEU A 102 -18.59 -5.19 5.53
N LEU A 103 -19.19 -4.27 4.76
CA LEU A 103 -20.06 -3.24 5.33
C LEU A 103 -21.29 -3.84 6.02
N GLN A 104 -21.87 -4.92 5.47
CA GLN A 104 -22.98 -5.64 6.11
C GLN A 104 -22.54 -6.33 7.42
N GLU A 105 -21.33 -6.87 7.48
CA GLU A 105 -20.76 -7.44 8.71
C GLU A 105 -20.52 -6.36 9.76
N ILE A 106 -19.95 -5.21 9.38
CA ILE A 106 -19.74 -4.07 10.29
C ILE A 106 -21.07 -3.57 10.85
N LYS A 107 -22.11 -3.44 10.01
CA LYS A 107 -23.45 -3.06 10.43
C LYS A 107 -24.03 -4.02 11.50
N LYS A 108 -23.74 -5.32 11.40
CA LYS A 108 -24.25 -6.36 12.32
C LYS A 108 -23.51 -6.42 13.66
N LYS A 109 -22.36 -5.75 13.78
CA LYS A 109 -21.58 -5.71 15.03
C LYS A 109 -22.09 -4.65 16.02
N ASN A 110 -23.11 -3.88 15.63
CA ASN A 110 -23.93 -3.08 16.54
C ASN A 110 -25.09 -3.91 17.09
#